data_AF-A0A091RDY9-F1
#
_entry.id   AF-A0A091RDY9-F1
#
_cell.length_a   1.000
_cell.length_b   1.000
_cell.length_c   1.000
_cell.angle_alpha   90.00
_cell.angle_beta   90.00
_cell.angle_gamma   90.00
#
_symmetry.space_group_name_H-M   'P 1'
#
loop_
_entity.id
_entity.type
_entity.pdbx_description
1 polymer ?
#
loop_
_entity_poly.entity_id
_entity_poly.type
_entity_poly.pdbx_seq_one_letter_code
_entity_poly.pdbx_strand_id
1 'polypeptide(L)'
;LRQYQEEASSELQRSSNELAQRRARLEAAHHDLLQGESCWAQAQSTATQQTLLLGQIELAVLNLFQLVTARLKVPVDVALKDTEAQLD
;
A
#
# COMPACT_ATOMS: atom_id res chain seq x y z
N LEU A 1 30.36 27.05 46.00
CA LEU A 1 30.63 27.25 44.55
C LEU A 1 30.90 25.94 43.82
N ARG A 2 31.90 25.12 44.21
CA ARG A 2 32.19 23.82 43.55
C ARG A 2 31.00 22.84 43.53
N GLN A 3 30.35 22.63 44.67
CA GLN A 3 29.22 21.71 44.77
C GLN A 3 28.08 22.09 43.80
N TYR A 4 27.76 23.39 43.71
CA TYR A 4 26.79 23.90 42.73
C TYR A 4 27.23 23.68 41.27
N GLN A 5 28.53 23.77 40.96
CA GLN A 5 29.05 23.52 39.62
C GLN A 5 28.96 22.03 39.24
N GLU A 6 29.25 21.13 40.19
CA GLU A 6 29.14 19.68 40.01
C GLU A 6 27.68 19.24 39.81
N GLU A 7 26.77 19.83 40.57
CA GLU A 7 25.33 19.55 40.48
C GLU A 7 24.76 20.02 39.13
N ALA A 8 25.07 21.25 38.71
CA ALA A 8 24.69 21.78 37.40
C ALA A 8 25.26 20.95 36.23
N SER A 9 26.51 20.50 36.33
CA SER A 9 27.13 19.62 35.33
C SER A 9 26.42 18.27 35.24
N SER A 10 26.05 17.71 36.39
CA SER A 10 25.34 16.43 36.46
C SER A 10 23.93 16.53 35.86
N GLU A 11 23.24 17.65 36.07
CA GLU A 11 21.93 17.93 35.45
C GLU A 11 22.03 18.11 33.94
N LEU A 12 23.03 18.86 33.45
CA LEU A 12 23.29 19.00 32.01
C LEU A 12 23.56 17.65 31.36
N GLN A 13 24.35 16.79 32.00
CA GLN A 13 24.66 15.46 31.48
C GLN A 13 23.42 14.56 31.46
N ARG A 14 22.57 14.61 32.49
CA ARG A 14 21.28 13.91 32.51
C ARG A 14 20.37 14.37 31.38
N SER A 15 20.19 15.68 31.22
CA SER A 15 19.37 16.25 30.15
C SER A 15 19.89 15.89 28.76
N SER A 16 21.21 15.89 28.56
CA SER A 16 21.84 15.48 27.31
C SER A 16 21.55 14.01 26.98
N ASN A 17 21.69 13.13 27.97
CA ASN A 17 21.39 11.70 27.81
C ASN A 17 19.92 11.45 27.48
N GLU A 18 19.00 12.14 28.15
CA GLU A 18 17.56 12.06 27.85
C GLU A 18 17.25 12.53 26.42
N LEU A 19 17.89 13.61 25.98
CA LEU A 19 17.72 14.13 24.62
C LEU A 19 18.25 13.13 23.58
N ALA A 20 19.42 12.54 23.83
CA ALA A 20 19.99 11.50 22.96
C ALA A 20 19.07 10.28 22.88
N GLN A 21 18.51 9.83 24.01
CA GLN A 21 17.57 8.70 24.04
C GLN A 21 16.28 9.00 23.28
N ARG A 22 15.71 10.20 23.46
CA ARG A 22 14.50 10.62 22.73
C ARG A 22 14.75 10.68 21.23
N ARG A 23 15.92 11.19 20.82
CA ARG A 23 16.31 11.27 19.42
C ARG A 23 16.48 9.89 18.79
N ALA A 24 17.13 8.96 19.48
CA ALA A 24 17.27 7.58 19.02
C ALA A 24 15.90 6.90 18.83
N ARG A 25 14.94 7.15 19.74
CA ARG A 25 13.57 6.63 19.60
C ARG A 25 12.82 7.24 18.42
N LEU A 26 13.00 8.53 18.17
CA LEU A 26 12.42 9.21 17.01
C LEU A 26 12.98 8.64 15.70
N GLU A 27 14.30 8.45 15.63
CA GLU A 27 14.97 7.88 14.46
C GLU A 27 14.51 6.43 14.19
N ALA A 28 14.35 5.62 15.24
CA ALA A 28 13.78 4.28 15.11
C ALA A 28 12.33 4.32 14.59
N ALA A 29 11.47 5.18 15.17
CA ALA A 29 10.09 5.31 14.73
C ALA A 29 9.97 5.80 13.28
N HIS A 30 10.84 6.71 12.84
CA HIS A 30 10.92 7.12 11.44
C HIS A 30 11.36 5.99 10.52
N HIS A 31 12.30 5.15 10.96
CA HIS A 31 12.72 3.98 10.18
C HIS A 31 11.57 3.00 9.98
N ASP A 32 10.83 2.69 11.05
CA ASP A 32 9.66 1.80 11.01
C ASP A 32 8.57 2.37 10.09
N LEU A 33 8.32 3.68 10.16
CA LEU A 33 7.37 4.37 9.28
C LEU A 33 7.78 4.24 7.81
N LEU A 34 9.03 4.52 7.46
CA LEU A 34 9.53 4.41 6.08
C LEU A 34 9.43 2.97 5.55
N GLN A 35 9.70 1.97 6.39
CA GLN A 35 9.53 0.57 6.01
C GLN A 35 8.05 0.25 5.74
N GLY A 36 7.15 0.74 6.58
CA GLY A 36 5.70 0.60 6.40
C GLY A 36 5.21 1.26 5.12
N GLU A 37 5.66 2.49 4.84
CA GLU A 37 5.33 3.22 3.60
C GLU A 37 5.80 2.48 2.35
N SER A 38 7.02 1.94 2.38
CA SER A 38 7.56 1.14 1.27
C SER A 38 6.73 -0.13 1.01
N CYS A 39 6.40 -0.87 2.08
CA CYS A 39 5.55 -2.06 1.99
C CYS A 39 4.15 -1.73 1.45
N TRP A 40 3.55 -0.65 1.94
CA TRP A 40 2.24 -0.20 1.48
C TRP A 40 2.25 0.24 0.02
N ALA A 41 3.28 0.97 -0.42
CA ALA A 41 3.46 1.36 -1.82
C ALA A 41 3.61 0.13 -2.74
N GLN A 42 4.34 -0.89 -2.30
CA GLN A 42 4.45 -2.15 -3.04
C GLN A 42 3.10 -2.86 -3.17
N ALA A 43 2.35 -2.98 -2.07
CA ALA A 43 1.02 -3.58 -2.07
C ALA A 43 0.06 -2.82 -3.01
N GLN A 44 0.08 -1.49 -2.97
CA GLN A 44 -0.73 -0.65 -3.84
C GLN A 44 -0.36 -0.82 -5.33
N SER A 45 0.92 -0.91 -5.64
CA SER A 45 1.40 -1.16 -7.00
C SER A 45 0.90 -2.51 -7.53
N THR A 46 1.01 -3.57 -6.73
CA THR A 46 0.48 -4.90 -7.07
C THR A 46 -1.04 -4.87 -7.26
N ALA A 47 -1.79 -4.23 -6.36
CA ALA A 47 -3.24 -4.12 -6.49
C ALA A 47 -3.64 -3.36 -7.77
N THR A 48 -2.91 -2.31 -8.13
CA THR A 48 -3.13 -1.55 -9.38
C THR A 48 -2.90 -2.43 -10.60
N GLN A 49 -1.80 -3.20 -10.62
CA GLN A 49 -1.50 -4.13 -11.71
C GLN A 49 -2.55 -5.23 -11.85
N GLN A 50 -2.98 -5.84 -10.74
CA GLN A 50 -4.01 -6.87 -10.73
C GLN A 50 -5.36 -6.33 -11.21
N THR A 51 -5.73 -5.12 -10.78
CA THR A 51 -6.97 -4.47 -11.22
C THR A 51 -6.95 -4.19 -12.73
N LEU A 52 -5.80 -3.75 -13.27
CA LEU A 52 -5.66 -3.57 -14.72
C LEU A 52 -5.80 -4.90 -15.48
N LEU A 53 -5.12 -5.95 -15.02
CA LEU A 53 -5.21 -7.27 -15.64
C LEU A 53 -6.65 -7.81 -15.59
N LEU A 54 -7.35 -7.64 -14.47
CA LEU A 54 -8.75 -8.04 -14.35
C LEU A 54 -9.62 -7.30 -15.38
N GLY A 55 -9.48 -5.98 -15.49
CA GLY A 55 -10.23 -5.21 -16.48
C GLY A 55 -9.92 -5.61 -17.94
N GLN A 56 -8.67 -6.00 -18.22
CA GLN A 56 -8.30 -6.53 -19.54
C GLN A 56 -8.96 -7.88 -19.82
N ILE A 57 -9.03 -8.77 -18.83
CA ILE A 57 -9.71 -10.06 -18.94
C ILE A 57 -11.21 -9.83 -19.16
N GLU A 58 -11.84 -8.95 -18.37
CA GLU A 58 -13.27 -8.62 -18.52
C GLU A 58 -13.59 -8.12 -19.94
N LEU A 59 -12.77 -7.23 -20.48
CA LEU A 59 -12.92 -6.74 -21.85
C LEU A 59 -12.70 -7.83 -22.91
N ALA A 60 -11.72 -8.70 -22.71
CA ALA A 60 -11.43 -9.80 -23.64
C ALA A 60 -12.60 -10.80 -23.69
N VAL A 61 -13.13 -11.19 -22.52
CA VAL A 61 -14.29 -12.08 -22.39
C VAL A 61 -15.50 -11.47 -23.10
N LEU A 62 -15.82 -10.21 -22.80
CA LEU A 62 -16.93 -9.51 -23.43
C LEU A 62 -16.80 -9.46 -24.96
N ASN A 63 -15.61 -9.11 -25.46
CA ASN A 63 -15.36 -9.02 -26.90
C ASN A 63 -15.55 -10.38 -27.60
N LEU A 64 -15.08 -11.47 -26.97
CA LEU A 64 -15.25 -12.82 -27.51
C LEU A 64 -16.72 -13.25 -27.49
N PHE A 65 -17.42 -13.00 -26.39
CA PHE A 65 -18.84 -13.31 -26.25
C PHE A 65 -19.68 -12.59 -27.32
N GLN A 66 -19.46 -11.28 -27.50
CA GLN A 66 -20.13 -10.49 -28.53
C GLN A 66 -19.84 -11.01 -29.94
N LEU A 67 -18.59 -11.41 -30.23
CA LEU A 67 -18.22 -11.96 -31.53
C LEU A 67 -18.93 -13.28 -31.82
N VAL A 68 -18.96 -14.20 -30.85
CA VAL A 68 -19.58 -15.53 -31.00
C VAL A 68 -21.09 -15.41 -31.14
N THR A 69 -21.74 -14.65 -30.25
CA THR A 69 -23.20 -14.46 -30.25
C THR A 69 -23.68 -13.77 -31.54
N ALA A 70 -22.93 -12.78 -32.04
CA ALA A 70 -23.22 -12.14 -33.33
C ALA A 70 -23.11 -13.13 -34.51
N ARG A 71 -22.11 -14.01 -34.51
CA ARG A 71 -21.94 -15.05 -35.56
C ARG A 71 -23.03 -16.11 -35.52
N LEU A 72 -23.40 -16.54 -34.33
CA LEU A 72 -24.41 -17.59 -34.12
C LEU A 72 -25.85 -17.05 -34.14
N LYS A 73 -26.03 -15.72 -34.15
CA LYS A 73 -27.33 -15.03 -34.11
C LYS A 73 -28.16 -15.43 -32.88
N VAL A 74 -27.49 -15.65 -31.75
CA VAL A 74 -28.15 -16.01 -30.48
C VAL A 74 -28.69 -14.74 -29.84
N PRO A 75 -29.98 -14.69 -29.43
CA PRO A 75 -30.50 -13.60 -28.61
C PRO A 75 -29.74 -13.56 -27.28
N VAL A 76 -29.16 -12.41 -26.95
CA VAL A 76 -28.38 -12.23 -25.74
C VAL A 76 -29.21 -11.46 -24.71
N ASP A 77 -29.35 -12.05 -23.53
CA ASP A 77 -29.85 -11.39 -22.31
C ASP A 77 -28.88 -11.62 -21.15
N VAL A 78 -27.59 -11.39 -21.42
CA VAL A 78 -26.50 -11.51 -20.44
C VAL A 78 -25.96 -10.11 -20.16
N ALA A 79 -25.75 -9.79 -18.88
CA ALA A 79 -25.28 -8.48 -18.45
C ALA A 79 -23.83 -8.21 -18.91
N LEU A 80 -23.53 -6.95 -19.21
CA LEU A 80 -22.23 -6.51 -19.74
C LEU A 80 -21.04 -6.85 -18.81
N LYS A 81 -21.25 -6.80 -17.49
CA LYS A 81 -20.22 -7.03 -16.48
C LYS A 81 -20.24 -8.43 -15.88
N ASP A 82 -21.15 -9.29 -16.34
CA ASP A 82 -21.27 -10.65 -15.84
C ASP A 82 -20.41 -11.58 -16.69
N THR A 83 -19.11 -11.57 -16.41
CA THR A 83 -18.14 -12.36 -17.17
C THR A 83 -18.28 -13.86 -16.94
N GLU A 84 -18.85 -14.28 -15.82
CA GLU A 84 -19.17 -15.68 -15.54
C GLU A 84 -20.26 -16.16 -16.50
N ALA A 85 -21.40 -15.45 -16.55
CA ALA A 85 -22.50 -15.79 -17.46
C ALA A 85 -22.14 -15.61 -18.96
N GLN A 86 -21.11 -14.83 -19.29
CA GLN A 86 -20.59 -14.70 -20.66
C GLN A 86 -19.70 -15.88 -21.09
N LEU A 87 -19.18 -16.65 -20.13
CA LEU A 87 -18.30 -17.80 -20.37
C LEU A 87 -19.02 -19.15 -20.30
N ASP A 88 -20.20 -19.20 -19.67
CA ASP A 88 -21.11 -20.37 -19.64
C ASP A 88 -21.74 -20.68 -21.00
#